data_AF-A0A978VMZ8-F1
#
_entry.id   AF-A0A978VMZ8-F1
#
_cell.length_a   1.000
_cell.length_b   1.000
_cell.length_c   1.000
_cell.angle_alpha   90.00
_cell.angle_beta   90.00
_cell.angle_gamma   90.00
#
_symmetry.space_group_name_H-M   'P 1'
#
loop_
_entity.id
_entity.type
_entity.pdbx_description
1 polymer ?
#
loop_
_entity_poly.entity_id
_entity_poly.type
_entity_poly.pdbx_seq_one_letter_code
_entity_poly.pdbx_strand_id
1 'polypeptide(L)'
;MSFPGLPRIALPSPPAIDFASIEGKRLFTEALGNGTMEGFFKLISYYQSQTEINYCGVGTLAMVLNTLAIDPPKKWKGMALELVRGLNVGLW
;
A
#
# COMPACT_ATOMS: atom_id res chain seq x y z
N MET A 1 6.80 29.89 -14.81
CA MET A 1 7.84 29.46 -13.84
C MET A 1 7.90 27.95 -13.88
N SER A 2 9.02 27.38 -14.34
CA SER A 2 9.25 25.93 -14.31
C SER A 2 9.56 25.54 -12.87
N PHE A 3 8.77 24.66 -12.26
CA PHE A 3 9.17 24.06 -11.00
C PHE A 3 10.43 23.25 -11.28
N PRO A 4 11.60 23.60 -10.70
CA PRO A 4 12.77 22.74 -10.82
C PRO A 4 12.36 21.36 -10.31
N GLY A 5 12.53 20.34 -11.16
CA GLY A 5 12.18 18.97 -10.80
C GLY A 5 12.85 18.63 -9.48
N LEU A 6 12.04 18.24 -8.49
CA LEU A 6 12.55 17.77 -7.21
C LEU A 6 13.64 16.73 -7.48
N PRO A 7 14.84 16.88 -6.89
CA PRO A 7 15.91 15.91 -7.09
C PRO A 7 15.38 14.54 -6.64
N ARG A 8 15.45 13.55 -7.54
CA ARG A 8 15.15 12.17 -7.18
C ARG A 8 16.16 11.75 -6.12
N ILE A 9 15.68 11.49 -4.91
CA ILE A 9 16.50 10.91 -3.85
C ILE A 9 16.92 9.51 -4.34
N ALA A 10 18.22 9.29 -4.48
CA ALA A 10 18.75 7.98 -4.81
C ALA A 10 18.36 7.00 -3.71
N LEU A 11 17.93 5.78 -4.08
CA LEU A 11 17.57 4.76 -3.10
C LEU A 11 18.76 4.54 -2.15
N PRO A 12 18.52 4.45 -0.83
CA PRO A 12 19.57 4.49 0.18
C PRO A 12 20.51 3.26 0.21
N SER A 13 20.53 2.41 -0.83
CA SER A 13 21.49 1.31 -0.94
C SER A 13 21.51 0.70 -2.35
N PRO A 14 22.58 -0.03 -2.69
CA PRO A 14 22.51 -1.46 -2.89
C PRO A 14 22.35 -2.17 -1.52
N PRO A 15 21.29 -2.95 -1.26
CA PRO A 15 20.54 -3.71 -2.27
C PRO A 15 19.10 -3.23 -2.53
N ALA A 16 18.72 -1.98 -2.18
CA ALA A 16 17.36 -1.51 -2.43
C ALA A 16 17.11 -1.36 -3.95
N ILE A 17 16.13 -2.11 -4.47
CA ILE A 17 15.72 -2.10 -5.87
C ILE A 17 14.34 -1.44 -5.95
N ASP A 18 14.20 -0.48 -6.87
CA ASP A 18 12.91 0.15 -7.14
C ASP A 18 11.91 -0.92 -7.61
N PHE A 19 10.78 -1.02 -6.92
CA PHE A 19 9.71 -1.96 -7.25
C PHE A 19 9.21 -1.81 -8.69
N ALA A 20 9.15 -0.56 -9.20
CA ALA A 20 8.66 -0.29 -10.56
C ALA A 20 9.72 -0.52 -11.66
N SER A 21 10.98 -0.80 -11.28
CA SER A 21 12.07 -1.07 -12.23
C SER A 21 11.90 -2.42 -12.93
N ILE A 22 12.68 -2.63 -14.00
CA ILE A 22 12.74 -3.92 -14.71
C ILE A 22 13.12 -5.04 -13.75
N GLU A 23 14.11 -4.79 -12.90
CA GLU A 23 14.60 -5.77 -11.93
C GLU A 23 13.57 -6.03 -10.81
N GLY A 24 12.93 -4.97 -10.30
CA GLY A 24 11.87 -5.10 -9.29
C GLY A 24 10.68 -5.95 -9.79
N LYS A 25 10.26 -5.73 -11.04
CA LYS A 25 9.23 -6.55 -11.70
C LYS A 25 9.65 -8.00 -11.88
N ARG A 26 10.92 -8.26 -12.23
CA ARG A 26 11.48 -9.61 -12.34
C ARG A 26 11.40 -10.34 -11.00
N LEU A 27 11.90 -9.73 -9.94
CA LEU A 27 11.87 -10.29 -8.58
C LEU A 27 10.45 -10.54 -8.08
N PHE A 28 9.53 -9.61 -8.33
CA PHE A 28 8.12 -9.80 -7.99
C PHE A 28 7.51 -10.99 -8.73
N THR A 29 7.79 -11.13 -10.03
CA THR A 29 7.28 -12.23 -10.86
C THR A 29 7.83 -13.58 -10.38
N GLU A 30 9.11 -13.65 -10.01
CA GLU A 30 9.72 -14.85 -9.44
C GLU A 30 9.11 -15.22 -8.08
N ALA A 31 8.94 -14.25 -7.18
CA ALA A 31 8.29 -14.48 -5.89
C ALA A 31 6.82 -14.92 -6.04
N LEU A 32 6.11 -14.35 -7.01
CA LEU A 32 4.75 -14.75 -7.34
C LEU A 32 4.71 -16.18 -7.89
N GLY A 33 5.61 -16.55 -8.81
CA GLY A 33 5.74 -17.93 -9.30
C GLY A 33 6.07 -18.94 -8.20
N ASN A 34 6.77 -18.50 -7.15
CA ASN A 34 7.08 -19.31 -5.96
C ASN A 34 5.96 -19.31 -4.89
N GLY A 35 4.84 -18.60 -5.11
CA GLY A 35 3.71 -18.53 -4.19
C GLY A 35 3.94 -17.68 -2.92
N THR A 36 5.05 -16.95 -2.82
CA THR A 36 5.37 -16.13 -1.62
C THR A 36 4.79 -14.72 -1.69
N MET A 37 4.21 -14.34 -2.83
CA MET A 37 3.70 -12.99 -3.09
C MET A 37 2.16 -12.91 -3.24
N GLU A 38 1.43 -14.01 -2.99
CA GLU A 38 -0.03 -14.08 -3.13
C GLU A 38 -0.79 -13.03 -2.30
N GLY A 39 -0.26 -12.68 -1.11
CA GLY A 39 -0.85 -11.67 -0.23
C GLY A 39 -0.83 -10.25 -0.82
N PHE A 40 0.05 -9.97 -1.78
CA PHE A 40 0.19 -8.65 -2.38
C PHE A 40 -1.11 -8.16 -3.01
N PHE A 41 -1.83 -9.04 -3.72
CA PHE A 41 -3.05 -8.65 -4.45
C PHE A 41 -4.15 -8.14 -3.52
N LYS A 42 -4.29 -8.72 -2.32
CA LYS A 42 -5.27 -8.25 -1.35
C LYS A 42 -4.81 -6.94 -0.70
N LEU A 43 -3.53 -6.84 -0.36
CA LEU A 43 -2.96 -5.64 0.27
C LEU A 43 -3.04 -4.41 -0.66
N ILE A 44 -2.69 -4.57 -1.94
CA ILE A 44 -2.66 -3.45 -2.90
C ILE A 44 -4.04 -2.86 -3.17
N SER A 45 -5.11 -3.66 -3.09
CA SER A 45 -6.50 -3.18 -3.22
C SER A 45 -6.90 -2.18 -2.14
N TYR A 46 -6.22 -2.20 -0.99
CA TYR A 46 -6.45 -1.27 0.12
C TYR A 46 -5.32 -0.26 0.29
N TYR A 47 -4.40 -0.13 -0.68
CA TYR A 47 -3.25 0.76 -0.55
C TYR A 47 -3.66 2.24 -0.41
N GLN A 48 -3.11 2.92 0.60
CA GLN A 48 -3.35 4.34 0.83
C GLN A 48 -2.06 5.06 1.19
N SER A 49 -1.89 6.28 0.67
CA SER A 49 -0.84 7.17 1.14
C SER A 49 -1.15 7.65 2.56
N GLN A 50 -0.12 7.74 3.41
CA GLN A 50 -0.28 8.33 4.74
C GLN A 50 -0.77 9.78 4.62
N THR A 51 -1.77 10.14 5.43
CA THR A 51 -2.34 11.51 5.42
C THR A 51 -1.45 12.51 6.15
N GLU A 52 -0.67 12.03 7.13
CA GLU A 52 0.19 12.84 7.99
C GLU A 52 1.56 12.17 8.14
N ILE A 53 2.59 12.97 8.39
CA ILE A 53 4.00 12.53 8.42
C ILE A 53 4.24 11.41 9.45
N ASN A 54 3.49 11.40 10.56
CA ASN A 54 3.66 10.45 11.67
C ASN A 54 2.66 9.28 11.65
N TYR A 55 1.89 9.12 10.56
CA TYR A 55 0.74 8.19 10.52
C TYR A 55 1.02 6.89 9.74
N CYS A 56 2.28 6.56 9.44
CA CYS A 56 2.65 5.36 8.69
C CYS A 56 2.14 4.06 9.34
N GLY A 57 2.25 3.94 10.67
CA GLY A 57 1.78 2.77 11.41
C GLY A 57 0.27 2.61 11.40
N VAL A 58 -0.46 3.73 11.53
CA VAL A 58 -1.92 3.75 11.53
C VAL A 58 -2.47 3.43 10.14
N GLY A 59 -1.89 4.01 9.08
CA GLY A 59 -2.25 3.68 7.70
C GLY A 59 -2.00 2.20 7.38
N THR A 60 -0.85 1.67 7.79
CA THR A 60 -0.53 0.24 7.60
C THR A 60 -1.52 -0.66 8.33
N LEU A 61 -1.85 -0.34 9.59
CA LEU A 61 -2.82 -1.12 10.36
C LEU A 61 -4.20 -1.12 9.69
N ALA A 62 -4.65 0.00 9.16
CA ALA A 62 -5.91 0.10 8.42
C ALA A 62 -5.92 -0.79 7.17
N MET A 63 -4.85 -0.76 6.37
CA MET A 63 -4.71 -1.63 5.19
C MET A 63 -4.80 -3.11 5.57
N VAL A 64 -4.10 -3.52 6.64
CA VAL A 64 -4.09 -4.91 7.12
C VAL A 64 -5.47 -5.33 7.63
N LEU A 65 -6.14 -4.50 8.43
CA LEU A 65 -7.48 -4.81 8.95
C LEU A 65 -8.51 -4.94 7.82
N ASN A 66 -8.48 -4.05 6.83
CA ASN A 66 -9.33 -4.13 5.64
C ASN A 66 -9.04 -5.39 4.81
N THR A 67 -7.75 -5.74 4.63
CA THR A 67 -7.31 -6.95 3.92
C THR A 67 -7.80 -8.23 4.59
N LEU A 68 -7.91 -8.22 5.92
CA LEU A 68 -8.39 -9.34 6.73
C LEU A 68 -9.91 -9.32 6.97
N ALA A 69 -10.62 -8.30 6.47
CA ALA A 69 -12.04 -8.07 6.74
C ALA A 69 -12.36 -8.04 8.26
N ILE A 70 -11.49 -7.44 9.06
CA ILE A 70 -11.66 -7.31 10.50
C ILE A 70 -12.23 -5.94 10.82
N ASP A 71 -13.43 -5.93 11.39
CA ASP A 71 -14.03 -4.70 11.94
C ASP A 71 -13.41 -4.35 13.30
N PRO A 72 -12.92 -3.11 13.48
CA PRO A 72 -12.46 -2.69 14.80
C PRO A 72 -13.65 -2.58 15.77
N PRO A 73 -13.49 -3.01 17.05
CA PRO A 73 -14.58 -3.05 18.03
C PRO A 73 -15.14 -1.68 18.42
N LYS A 74 -14.45 -0.59 18.04
CA LYS A 74 -14.94 0.80 18.16
C LYS A 74 -14.77 1.49 16.82
N LYS A 75 -15.76 2.28 16.41
CA LYS A 75 -15.64 3.15 15.24
C LYS A 75 -14.46 4.10 15.43
N TRP A 76 -13.46 4.01 14.57
CA TRP A 76 -12.29 4.89 14.63
C TRP A 76 -12.68 6.30 14.20
N LYS A 77 -12.41 7.30 15.05
CA LYS A 77 -12.55 8.71 14.69
C LYS A 77 -11.39 9.08 13.76
N GLY A 78 -11.70 9.52 12.54
CA GLY A 78 -10.72 10.15 11.65
C GLY A 78 -10.11 9.27 10.56
N MET A 79 -10.39 7.96 10.53
CA MET A 79 -10.16 7.16 9.32
C MET A 79 -11.46 7.11 8.54
N ALA A 80 -11.37 7.39 7.24
CA ALA A 80 -12.50 7.42 6.32
C ALA A 80 -13.26 6.09 6.36
N LEU A 81 -14.29 6.04 7.21
CA LEU A 81 -15.43 5.13 7.09
C LEU A 81 -16.14 5.30 5.74
N GLU A 82 -15.81 6.34 4.97
CA GLU A 82 -16.21 6.49 3.57
C GLU A 82 -15.54 5.50 2.61
N LEU A 83 -14.39 4.89 2.95
CA LEU A 83 -13.80 3.85 2.08
C LEU A 83 -14.41 2.47 2.30
N VAL A 84 -14.93 2.18 3.49
CA VAL A 84 -15.72 0.96 3.73
C VAL A 84 -17.12 1.08 3.12
N ARG A 85 -17.61 2.30 2.87
CA ARG A 85 -18.91 2.56 2.23
C ARG A 85 -18.85 2.96 0.75
N GLY A 86 -17.66 3.28 0.23
CA GLY A 86 -17.47 3.87 -1.10
C GLY A 86 -16.81 2.97 -2.14
N LEU A 87 -16.23 1.84 -1.75
CA LEU A 87 -15.80 0.80 -2.70
C LEU A 87 -16.98 -0.09 -3.05
N ASN A 88 -17.90 0.48 -3.82
CA ASN A 88 -18.88 -0.26 -4.62
C ASN A 88 -18.14 -1.01 -5.75
N VAL A 89 -17.30 -1.97 -5.37
CA VAL A 89 -16.96 -3.11 -6.22
C VAL A 89 -17.92 -4.20 -5.79
N GLY A 90 -19.02 -4.31 -6.54
CA GLY A 90 -20.07 -5.29 -6.31
C GLY A 90 -19.48 -6.69 -6.17
N LEU A 91 -19.68 -7.27 -5.00
CA LEU A 91 -19.77 -8.69 -4.67
C LEU A 91 -19.83 -8.79 -3.14
N TRP A 92 -21.01 -8.51 -2.59
CA TRP A 92 -21.78 -9.35 -1.66
C TRP A 92 -23.24 -8.91 -1.74
#